data_AF-A0A7C9A052-F1
#
_entry.id   AF-A0A7C9A052-F1
#
_cell.length_a   1.000
_cell.length_b   1.000
_cell.length_c   1.000
_cell.angle_alpha   90.00
_cell.angle_beta   90.00
_cell.angle_gamma   90.00
#
_symmetry.space_group_name_H-M   'P 1'
#
loop_
_entity.id
_entity.type
_entity.pdbx_description
1 polymer ?
#
loop_
_entity_poly.entity_id
_entity_poly.type
_entity_poly.pdbx_seq_one_letter_code
_entity_poly.pdbx_strand_id
1 'polypeptide(L)'
;MSAAEEQDSSTANSRRHLSCMPCFDALWFCYSPVHQMQQYYRLGALDNCSQKWSDLFDCLNLKTKSSSEVQEILEAREKAKPHIWSFRTQEESAAQWQKWYGHLDKPE
;
A
#
# COMPACT_ATOMS: atom_id res chain seq x y z
N MET A 1 31.21 2.44 34.28
CA MET A 1 31.31 3.56 33.32
C MET A 1 30.18 3.37 32.33
N SER A 2 29.25 4.32 32.31
CA SER A 2 27.98 4.26 31.61
C SER A 2 28.18 4.38 30.10
N ALA A 3 27.58 3.46 29.34
CA ALA A 3 27.26 3.71 27.93
C ALA A 3 25.75 3.97 27.89
N ALA A 4 25.39 5.25 27.82
CA ALA A 4 24.03 5.67 27.53
C ALA A 4 23.76 5.37 26.06
N GLU A 5 22.81 4.47 25.79
CA GLU A 5 22.16 4.40 24.48
C GLU A 5 21.14 5.53 24.41
N GLU A 6 21.55 6.68 23.86
CA GLU A 6 20.62 7.68 23.37
C GLU A 6 19.98 7.14 22.08
N GLN A 7 18.78 6.57 22.21
CA GLN A 7 17.85 6.43 21.08
C GLN A 7 17.37 7.83 20.69
N ASP A 8 18.03 8.39 19.70
CA ASP A 8 17.65 9.66 19.07
C ASP A 8 16.26 9.53 18.43
N SER A 9 15.32 10.24 19.04
CA SER A 9 13.91 10.40 18.68
C SER A 9 13.72 11.17 17.37
N SER A 10 14.24 10.65 16.26
CA SER A 10 14.22 11.31 14.94
C SER A 10 13.02 10.89 14.06
N THR A 11 11.88 10.52 14.67
CA THR A 11 10.65 10.13 13.93
C THR A 11 9.53 11.16 14.09
N ALA A 12 9.82 12.45 13.89
CA ALA A 12 8.78 13.49 13.90
C ALA A 12 9.19 14.78 13.18
N ASN A 13 9.61 14.71 11.90
CA ASN A 13 9.53 15.77 10.87
C ASN A 13 10.56 15.56 9.73
N SER A 14 10.64 14.35 9.16
CA SER A 14 11.16 14.29 7.79
C SER A 14 10.00 14.77 6.90
N ARG A 15 10.17 15.91 6.22
CA ARG A 15 9.33 16.22 5.07
C ARG A 15 9.33 14.95 4.23
N ARG A 16 8.16 14.35 3.97
CA ARG A 16 8.02 13.07 3.25
C ARG A 16 8.73 13.19 1.90
N HIS A 17 10.02 12.86 1.87
CA HIS A 17 10.83 13.06 0.69
C HIS A 17 10.52 11.89 -0.24
N LEU A 18 9.85 12.19 -1.35
CA LEU A 18 9.53 11.19 -2.36
C LEU A 18 10.83 10.69 -3.01
N SER A 19 11.23 9.47 -2.66
CA SER A 19 12.27 8.74 -3.38
C SER A 19 11.60 7.81 -4.41
N CYS A 20 11.90 8.00 -5.69
CA CYS A 20 11.43 7.11 -6.76
C CYS A 20 12.39 5.96 -7.06
N MET A 21 13.56 5.93 -6.41
CA MET A 21 14.53 4.84 -6.53
C MET A 21 13.97 3.47 -6.13
N PRO A 22 13.16 3.32 -5.08
CA PRO A 22 12.54 2.03 -4.75
C PRO A 22 11.58 1.52 -5.83
N CYS A 23 10.85 2.42 -6.49
CA CYS A 23 9.97 2.05 -7.61
C CYS A 23 10.77 1.56 -8.82
N PHE A 24 11.91 2.20 -9.09
CA PHE A 24 12.83 1.77 -10.14
C PHE A 24 13.47 0.42 -9.83
N ASP A 25 13.95 0.23 -8.61
CA ASP A 25 14.54 -1.03 -8.16
C ASP A 25 13.53 -2.19 -8.26
N ALA A 26 12.29 -1.97 -7.83
CA ALA A 26 11.22 -2.95 -7.98
C ALA A 26 10.92 -3.31 -9.44
N LEU A 27 10.97 -2.33 -10.35
CA LEU A 27 10.80 -2.56 -11.79
C LEU A 27 11.95 -3.38 -12.36
N TRP A 28 13.19 -3.04 -11.98
CA TRP A 28 14.38 -3.77 -12.38
C TRP A 28 14.34 -5.22 -11.93
N PHE A 29 13.95 -5.46 -10.68
CA PHE A 29 13.76 -6.82 -10.14
C PHE A 29 12.69 -7.61 -10.88
N CYS A 30 11.62 -6.97 -11.36
CA CYS A 30 10.59 -7.63 -12.14
C CYS A 30 11.13 -8.19 -13.47
N TYR A 31 12.07 -7.48 -14.12
CA TYR A 31 12.73 -7.95 -15.34
C TYR A 31 13.90 -8.91 -15.09
N SER A 32 14.28 -9.14 -13.84
CA SER A 32 15.37 -10.06 -13.51
C SER A 32 15.03 -11.50 -13.96
N PRO A 33 15.97 -12.22 -14.60
CA PRO A 33 15.75 -13.60 -15.04
C PRO A 33 15.29 -14.54 -13.92
N VAL A 34 15.77 -14.33 -12.69
CA VAL A 34 15.39 -15.15 -11.54
C VAL A 34 13.91 -14.95 -11.21
N HIS A 35 13.42 -13.71 -11.21
CA HIS A 35 12.02 -13.42 -10.92
C HIS A 35 11.09 -13.98 -11.99
N GLN A 36 11.41 -13.74 -13.26
CA GLN A 36 10.62 -14.22 -14.40
C GLN A 36 10.53 -15.75 -14.43
N MET A 37 11.64 -16.45 -14.15
CA MET A 37 11.63 -17.91 -14.04
C MET A 37 10.80 -18.39 -12.85
N GLN A 38 10.90 -17.75 -11.68
CA GLN A 38 10.09 -18.10 -10.52
C GLN A 38 8.59 -17.94 -10.78
N GLN A 39 8.18 -16.85 -11.44
CA GLN A 39 6.78 -16.63 -11.80
C GLN A 39 6.30 -17.64 -12.84
N TYR A 40 7.13 -17.95 -13.84
CA TYR A 40 6.80 -18.97 -14.83
C TYR A 40 6.59 -20.36 -14.18
N TYR A 41 7.46 -20.76 -13.25
CA TYR A 41 7.28 -22.03 -12.54
C TYR A 41 6.04 -22.07 -11.63
N ARG A 42 5.61 -20.92 -11.07
CA ARG A 42 4.46 -20.85 -10.17
C ARG A 42 3.12 -20.67 -10.88
N LEU A 43 3.07 -19.76 -11.84
CA LEU A 43 1.84 -19.30 -12.50
C LEU A 43 1.74 -19.75 -13.97
N GLY A 44 2.82 -20.27 -14.56
CA GLY A 44 2.86 -20.69 -15.97
C GLY A 44 2.94 -19.55 -16.97
N ALA A 45 3.17 -18.31 -16.52
CA ALA A 45 3.23 -17.12 -17.36
C ALA A 45 4.39 -16.21 -16.97
N LEU A 46 4.91 -15.46 -17.94
CA LEU A 46 5.87 -14.39 -17.69
C LEU A 46 5.13 -13.13 -17.25
N ASP A 47 5.69 -12.41 -16.28
CA ASP A 47 5.08 -11.18 -15.77
C ASP A 47 5.38 -10.01 -16.72
N ASN A 48 4.37 -9.19 -17.01
CA ASN A 48 4.48 -8.03 -17.91
C ASN A 48 5.00 -6.76 -17.20
N CYS A 49 5.19 -6.79 -15.88
CA CYS A 49 5.76 -5.69 -15.08
C CYS A 49 5.04 -4.33 -15.22
N SER A 50 3.84 -4.29 -15.81
CA SER A 50 3.11 -3.06 -16.14
C SER A 50 2.75 -2.24 -14.90
N GLN A 51 2.40 -2.92 -13.80
CA GLN A 51 2.10 -2.26 -12.53
C GLN A 51 3.33 -1.56 -11.93
N LYS A 52 4.52 -2.16 -12.05
CA LYS A 52 5.76 -1.53 -11.57
C LYS A 52 6.14 -0.32 -12.41
N TRP A 53 5.84 -0.37 -13.72
CA TRP A 53 5.96 0.77 -14.60
C TRP A 53 5.01 1.91 -14.22
N SER A 54 3.73 1.61 -13.97
CA SER A 54 2.77 2.64 -13.54
C SER A 54 3.19 3.29 -12.22
N ASP A 55 3.67 2.50 -11.27
CA ASP A 55 4.15 3.01 -9.97
C ASP A 55 5.36 3.96 -10.14
N LEU A 56 6.28 3.63 -11.06
CA LEU A 56 7.43 4.48 -11.38
C LEU A 56 6.99 5.79 -12.05
N PHE A 57 6.12 5.72 -13.06
CA PHE A 57 5.58 6.89 -13.73
C PHE A 57 4.80 7.79 -12.78
N ASP A 58 3.99 7.21 -11.91
CA ASP A 58 3.26 7.94 -10.87
C ASP A 58 4.22 8.66 -9.92
N CYS A 59 5.31 8.02 -9.50
CA CYS A 59 6.30 8.67 -8.65
C CYS A 59 7.00 9.84 -9.35
N LEU A 60 7.36 9.67 -10.63
CA LEU A 60 7.98 10.73 -11.42
C LEU A 60 7.02 11.91 -11.64
N ASN A 61 5.74 11.62 -11.92
CA ASN A 61 4.69 12.63 -12.06
C ASN A 61 4.41 13.37 -10.75
N LEU A 62 4.53 12.71 -9.59
CA LEU A 62 4.42 13.38 -8.29
C LEU A 62 5.64 14.27 -8.01
N LYS A 63 6.83 13.85 -8.44
CA LYS A 63 8.05 14.62 -8.24
C LYS A 63 8.10 15.92 -9.03
N THR A 64 7.37 16.03 -10.14
CA THR A 64 7.27 17.28 -10.92
C THR A 64 6.29 18.30 -10.33
N LYS A 65 5.45 17.90 -9.37
CA LYS A 65 4.48 18.79 -8.70
C LYS A 65 5.10 19.58 -7.56
N SER A 66 4.40 20.63 -7.13
CA SER A 66 4.82 21.44 -5.98
C SER A 66 4.76 20.62 -4.68
N SER A 67 5.65 20.91 -3.73
CA SER A 67 5.74 20.15 -2.47
C SER A 67 4.45 20.17 -1.65
N SER A 68 3.65 21.25 -1.73
CA SER A 68 2.36 21.35 -1.04
C SER A 68 1.32 20.43 -1.66
N GLU A 69 1.22 20.43 -2.99
CA GLU A 69 0.27 19.59 -3.73
C GLU A 69 0.59 18.10 -3.58
N VAL A 70 1.89 17.75 -3.56
CA VAL A 70 2.34 16.38 -3.28
C VAL A 70 1.86 15.89 -1.92
N GLN A 71 1.98 16.72 -0.89
CA GLN A 71 1.60 16.35 0.47
C GLN A 71 0.09 16.10 0.56
N GLU A 72 -0.73 16.97 -0.05
CA GLU A 72 -2.18 16.78 -0.12
C GLU A 72 -2.56 15.48 -0.84
N ILE A 73 -1.90 15.18 -1.97
CA ILE A 73 -2.14 13.94 -2.72
C ILE A 73 -1.79 12.71 -1.88
N LEU A 74 -0.67 12.74 -1.14
CA LEU A 74 -0.28 11.64 -0.27
C LEU A 74 -1.28 11.44 0.88
N GLU A 75 -1.72 12.53 1.52
CA GLU A 75 -2.71 12.47 2.59
C GLU A 75 -4.07 11.97 2.10
N ALA A 76 -4.52 12.41 0.92
CA ALA A 76 -5.75 11.92 0.31
C ALA A 76 -5.66 10.41 0.02
N ARG A 77 -4.51 9.93 -0.47
CA ARG A 77 -4.25 8.50 -0.69
C ARG A 77 -4.23 7.72 0.61
N GLU A 78 -3.66 8.26 1.69
CA GLU A 78 -3.68 7.63 3.00
C GLU A 78 -5.10 7.51 3.57
N LYS A 79 -5.92 8.54 3.44
CA LYS A 79 -7.34 8.55 3.86
C LYS A 79 -8.22 7.61 3.04
N ALA A 80 -7.92 7.45 1.75
CA ALA A 80 -8.66 6.56 0.86
C ALA A 80 -8.34 5.07 1.08
N LYS A 81 -7.19 4.74 1.70
CA LYS A 81 -6.87 3.34 2.02
C LYS A 81 -7.85 2.85 3.08
N PRO A 82 -8.59 1.75 2.84
CA PRO A 82 -9.47 1.19 3.84
C PRO A 82 -8.65 0.78 5.06
N HIS A 83 -8.91 1.42 6.20
CA HIS A 83 -8.27 1.03 7.45
C HIS A 83 -8.79 -0.34 7.89
N ILE A 84 -7.88 -1.18 8.39
CA ILE A 84 -8.19 -2.54 8.91
C ILE A 84 -9.34 -2.47 9.93
N TRP A 85 -9.41 -1.38 10.70
CA TRP A 85 -10.40 -1.13 11.75
C TRP A 85 -11.42 -0.05 11.36
N SER A 86 -11.94 -0.11 10.14
CA SER A 86 -13.14 0.66 9.79
C SER A 86 -14.38 -0.05 10.36
N PHE A 87 -15.01 0.56 11.36
CA PHE A 87 -16.30 0.08 11.85
C PHE A 87 -17.35 0.27 10.77
N ARG A 88 -18.06 -0.79 10.44
CA ARG A 88 -19.29 -0.70 9.65
C ARG A 88 -20.34 0.08 10.43
N THR A 89 -21.25 0.74 9.72
CA THR A 89 -22.41 1.35 10.38
C THR A 89 -23.28 0.27 11.02
N GLN A 90 -24.11 0.63 12.00
CA GLN A 90 -25.02 -0.32 12.64
C GLN A 90 -25.95 -0.99 11.61
N GLU A 91 -26.42 -0.23 10.63
CA GLU A 91 -27.30 -0.70 9.56
C GLU A 91 -26.59 -1.67 8.60
N GLU A 92 -25.37 -1.33 8.14
CA GLU A 92 -24.55 -2.23 7.32
C GLU A 92 -24.20 -3.52 8.05
N SER A 93 -23.90 -3.40 9.35
CA SER A 93 -23.59 -4.54 10.21
C SER A 93 -24.80 -5.47 10.35
N ALA A 94 -25.99 -4.92 10.59
CA ALA A 94 -27.23 -5.68 10.68
C ALA A 94 -27.61 -6.35 9.35
N ALA A 95 -27.48 -5.64 8.23
CA ALA A 95 -27.75 -6.21 6.90
C ALA A 95 -26.79 -7.36 6.56
N GLN A 96 -25.51 -7.21 6.89
CA GLN A 96 -24.51 -8.24 6.64
C GLN A 96 -24.65 -9.43 7.60
N TRP A 97 -25.06 -9.18 8.86
CA TRP A 97 -25.47 -10.21 9.79
C TRP A 97 -26.65 -11.01 9.24
N GLN A 98 -27.72 -10.33 8.78
CA GLN A 98 -28.87 -11.01 8.20
C GLN A 98 -28.49 -11.87 6.99
N LYS A 99 -27.57 -11.37 6.15
CA LYS A 99 -27.06 -12.10 4.98
C LYS A 99 -26.30 -13.37 5.36
N TRP A 100 -25.51 -13.35 6.42
CA TRP A 100 -24.69 -14.48 6.85
C TRP A 100 -25.44 -15.45 7.79
N TYR A 101 -26.28 -14.91 8.67
CA TYR A 101 -26.85 -15.59 9.83
C TYR A 101 -28.37 -15.54 9.91
N GLY A 102 -29.09 -14.96 8.93
CA GLY A 102 -30.56 -14.83 8.98
C GLY A 102 -31.33 -16.16 8.99
N HIS A 103 -30.65 -17.30 8.87
CA HIS A 103 -31.22 -18.62 9.11
C HIS A 103 -31.39 -18.94 10.61
N LEU A 104 -30.60 -18.32 11.49
CA LEU A 104 -30.67 -18.50 12.95
C LEU A 104 -31.87 -17.76 13.57
N ASP A 105 -32.41 -16.75 12.89
CA ASP A 105 -33.53 -15.95 13.41
C ASP A 105 -34.91 -16.60 13.20
N LYS A 106 -34.98 -17.73 12.49
CA LYS A 106 -36.23 -18.47 12.33
C LYS A 106 -36.33 -19.52 13.44
N PRO A 107 -37.29 -19.40 14.38
CA PRO A 107 -37.58 -20.52 15.27
C PRO A 107 -38.11 -21.69 14.44
N GLU A 108 -37.62 -22.89 14.70
CA GLU A 108 -38.13 -24.15 14.11
C GLU A 108 -39.64 -24.33 14.33
#